data_AF-A0A3D1S4K5-F1
#
_entry.id   AF-A0A3D1S4K5-F1
#
_cell.length_a   1.000
_cell.length_b   1.000
_cell.length_c   1.000
_cell.angle_alpha   90.00
_cell.angle_beta   90.00
_cell.angle_gamma   90.00
#
_symmetry.space_group_name_H-M   'P 1'
#
loop_
_entity.id
_entity.type
_entity.pdbx_description
1 polymer ?
#
loop_
_entity_poly.entity_id
_entity_poly.type
_entity_poly.pdbx_seq_one_letter_code
_entity_poly.pdbx_strand_id
1 'polypeptide(L)'
;MNIIRPIRTSDFTALYEIAEESGVGFTSLPVNDNLLAKKITRSEASFTKEVSSPKNESYLFVMQDSTTEAVVGTCGIEACVGIEDAFYHYHLGKVVHASRELNIHNTVEILTVCNDYSGISEICTLFLREPARQPNMGRFLSKVRFLFMAEHQHRFTDRVIAEMRGVSDENGRSPFWEWLEKHFFSMDFPTVDYLTGIGNKVFIAELMPKYPIYVNLLSQAAQAAIGKVHDKTKPALALLEKEG
;
A
#
# COMPACT_ATOMS: atom_id res chain seq x y z
N MET A 1 11.21 23.41 -13.80
CA MET A 1 11.64 22.05 -14.22
C MET A 1 11.41 21.15 -13.02
N ASN A 2 10.88 19.94 -13.19
CA ASN A 2 10.65 19.06 -12.04
C ASN A 2 11.86 18.15 -11.80
N ILE A 3 12.33 18.14 -10.55
CA ILE A 3 13.47 17.33 -10.11
C ILE A 3 12.95 16.33 -9.08
N ILE A 4 13.41 15.09 -9.16
CA ILE A 4 13.15 14.08 -8.13
C ILE A 4 14.42 13.90 -7.31
N ARG A 5 14.29 13.93 -5.98
CA ARG A 5 15.40 13.76 -5.05
C ARG A 5 14.96 12.98 -3.80
N PRO A 6 15.91 12.42 -3.03
CA PRO A 6 15.62 11.96 -1.67
C PRO A 6 14.91 13.04 -0.86
N ILE A 7 13.93 12.61 -0.05
CA ILE A 7 13.28 13.48 0.92
C ILE A 7 14.29 13.94 1.97
N ARG A 8 14.04 15.11 2.55
CA ARG A 8 14.83 15.69 3.64
C ARG A 8 13.94 16.09 4.80
N THR A 9 14.53 16.23 5.99
CA THR A 9 13.84 16.75 7.18
C THR A 9 13.13 18.10 6.92
N SER A 10 13.70 18.95 6.06
CA SER A 10 13.09 20.23 5.65
C SER A 10 11.79 20.09 4.84
N ASP A 11 11.50 18.92 4.28
CA ASP A 11 10.30 18.68 3.48
C ASP A 11 9.10 18.24 4.32
N PHE A 12 9.24 18.17 5.66
CA PHE A 12 8.22 17.66 6.57
C PHE A 12 6.85 18.30 6.35
N THR A 13 6.78 19.64 6.28
CA THR A 13 5.52 20.36 6.08
C THR A 13 4.84 19.93 4.77
N ALA A 14 5.58 19.84 3.68
CA ALA A 14 5.01 19.43 2.39
C ALA A 14 4.59 17.95 2.39
N LEU A 15 5.32 17.08 3.09
CA LEU A 15 4.95 15.68 3.24
C LEU A 15 3.65 15.53 4.06
N TYR A 16 3.50 16.34 5.12
CA TYR A 16 2.28 16.38 5.94
C TYR A 16 1.08 16.83 5.12
N GLU A 17 1.20 17.92 4.34
CA GLU A 17 0.14 18.38 3.42
C GLU A 17 -0.23 17.28 2.41
N ILE A 18 0.76 16.57 1.85
CA ILE A 18 0.51 15.44 0.95
C ILE A 18 -0.25 14.30 1.66
N ALA A 19 0.08 14.01 2.93
CA ALA A 19 -0.63 13.02 3.72
C ALA A 19 -2.11 13.39 3.88
N GLU A 20 -2.41 14.65 4.18
CA GLU A 20 -3.79 15.17 4.26
C GLU A 20 -4.52 15.07 2.91
N GLU A 21 -3.87 15.49 1.82
CA GLU A 21 -4.44 15.44 0.46
C GLU A 21 -4.69 14.01 -0.04
N SER A 22 -3.93 13.02 0.44
CA SER A 22 -4.06 11.62 0.03
C SER A 22 -5.35 10.97 0.54
N GLY A 23 -5.83 11.40 1.71
CA GLY A 23 -7.06 10.96 2.36
C GLY A 23 -7.04 9.52 2.90
N VAL A 24 -8.18 9.10 3.47
CA VAL A 24 -8.42 7.79 4.10
C VAL A 24 -8.00 6.65 3.18
N GLY A 25 -7.45 5.54 3.67
CA GLY A 25 -7.10 4.38 2.85
C GLY A 25 -5.68 4.44 2.28
N PHE A 26 -4.93 5.51 2.54
CA PHE A 26 -3.55 5.68 2.09
C PHE A 26 -2.55 5.39 3.23
N THR A 27 -2.64 4.18 3.78
CA THR A 27 -1.93 3.72 4.99
C THR A 27 -0.42 3.88 4.98
N SER A 28 0.21 3.92 3.80
CA SER A 28 1.68 4.13 3.68
C SER A 28 2.14 5.55 4.08
N LEU A 29 1.21 6.50 4.22
CA LEU A 29 1.48 7.89 4.59
C LEU A 29 0.33 8.47 5.47
N PRO A 30 0.22 8.03 6.73
CA PRO A 30 -0.83 8.50 7.64
C PRO A 30 -0.57 9.94 8.10
N VAL A 31 -1.64 10.68 8.39
CA VAL A 31 -1.58 12.01 9.01
C VAL A 31 -1.17 11.87 10.48
N ASN A 32 0.15 11.82 10.73
CA ASN A 32 0.72 11.68 12.07
C ASN A 32 2.17 12.20 12.10
N ASP A 33 2.40 13.28 12.84
CA ASP A 33 3.67 14.00 12.90
C ASP A 33 4.85 13.10 13.24
N ASN A 34 4.72 12.29 14.30
CA ASN A 34 5.80 11.44 14.78
C ASN A 34 6.19 10.39 13.74
N LEU A 35 5.22 9.83 13.02
CA LEU A 35 5.47 8.81 12.01
C LEU A 35 6.04 9.41 10.73
N LEU A 36 5.53 10.57 10.30
CA LEU A 36 6.07 11.28 9.15
C LEU A 36 7.53 11.69 9.39
N ALA A 37 7.84 12.23 10.58
CA ALA A 37 9.20 12.57 10.97
C ALA A 37 10.12 11.33 11.03
N LYS A 38 9.63 10.23 11.60
CA LYS A 38 10.35 8.94 11.60
C LYS A 38 10.57 8.39 10.20
N LYS A 39 9.59 8.51 9.29
CA LYS A 39 9.70 8.05 7.91
C LYS A 39 10.77 8.83 7.15
N ILE A 40 10.83 10.15 7.33
CA ILE A 40 11.89 10.98 6.76
C ILE A 40 13.26 10.58 7.33
N THR A 41 13.38 10.49 8.66
CA THR A 41 14.65 10.13 9.33
C THR A 41 15.15 8.74 8.88
N ARG A 42 14.25 7.75 8.80
CA ARG A 42 14.55 6.40 8.31
C ARG A 42 14.99 6.43 6.84
N SER A 43 14.36 7.27 6.03
CA SER A 43 14.74 7.46 4.62
C SER A 43 16.14 8.06 4.47
N GLU A 44 16.43 9.17 5.15
CA GLU A 44 17.75 9.79 5.15
C GLU A 44 18.85 8.81 5.60
N ALA A 45 18.59 8.04 6.65
CA ALA A 45 19.51 6.99 7.11
C ALA A 45 19.68 5.88 6.06
N SER A 46 18.61 5.43 5.41
CA SER A 46 18.64 4.35 4.42
C SER A 46 19.48 4.68 3.18
N PHE A 47 19.41 5.93 2.70
CA PHE A 47 20.20 6.38 1.54
C PHE A 47 21.72 6.37 1.80
N THR A 48 22.14 6.53 3.06
CA THR A 48 23.56 6.59 3.45
C THR A 48 24.09 5.29 4.02
N LYS A 49 23.19 4.36 4.38
CA LYS A 49 23.54 3.06 4.94
C LYS A 49 24.17 2.17 3.88
N GLU A 50 25.37 1.67 4.16
CA GLU A 50 25.97 0.57 3.40
C GLU A 50 25.25 -0.74 3.74
N VAL A 51 24.77 -1.45 2.71
CA VAL A 51 24.02 -2.69 2.88
C VAL A 51 24.54 -3.75 1.91
N SER A 52 24.58 -5.00 2.36
CA SER A 52 24.93 -6.15 1.52
C SER A 52 23.69 -6.95 1.09
N SER A 53 22.55 -6.71 1.72
CA SER A 53 21.26 -7.35 1.45
C SER A 53 20.12 -6.46 1.93
N PRO A 54 18.91 -6.55 1.35
CA PRO A 54 17.76 -5.80 1.83
C PRO A 54 17.35 -6.21 3.25
N LYS A 55 17.00 -5.22 4.08
CA LYS A 55 16.48 -5.38 5.45
C LYS A 55 15.34 -4.37 5.64
N ASN A 56 15.38 -3.57 6.70
CA ASN A 56 14.38 -2.59 7.05
C ASN A 56 14.68 -1.19 6.47
N GLU A 57 15.41 -1.07 5.36
CA GLU A 57 15.60 0.22 4.70
C GLU A 57 14.29 0.71 4.06
N SER A 58 14.07 2.03 4.08
CA SER A 58 12.94 2.71 3.43
C SER A 58 13.50 3.86 2.62
N TYR A 59 13.09 4.03 1.37
CA TYR A 59 13.58 5.07 0.47
C TYR A 59 12.41 5.93 0.03
N LEU A 60 12.37 7.17 0.49
CA LEU A 60 11.32 8.12 0.16
C LEU A 60 11.90 9.26 -0.69
N PHE A 61 11.22 9.55 -1.79
CA PHE A 61 11.59 10.59 -2.74
C PHE A 61 10.51 11.67 -2.77
N VAL A 62 10.90 12.88 -3.11
CA VAL A 62 10.00 13.99 -3.41
C VAL A 62 10.24 14.49 -4.82
N MET A 63 9.16 14.89 -5.49
CA MET A 63 9.23 15.71 -6.70
C MET A 63 9.14 17.17 -6.31
N GLN A 64 10.12 17.96 -6.73
CA GLN A 64 10.20 19.39 -6.45
C GLN A 64 10.14 20.18 -7.76
N ASP A 65 9.33 21.23 -7.79
CA ASP A 65 9.39 22.24 -8.84
C ASP A 65 10.62 23.11 -8.61
N SER A 66 11.57 23.10 -9.55
CA SER A 66 12.83 23.85 -9.44
C SER A 66 12.66 25.37 -9.45
N THR A 67 11.51 25.89 -9.88
CA THR A 67 11.26 27.33 -10.00
C THR A 67 10.72 27.89 -8.69
N THR A 68 9.76 27.18 -8.08
CA THR A 68 9.11 27.60 -6.82
C THR A 68 9.72 26.95 -5.59
N GLU A 69 10.58 25.96 -5.80
CA GLU A 69 11.12 25.04 -4.79
C GLU A 69 10.06 24.21 -4.06
N ALA A 70 8.81 24.24 -4.50
CA ALA A 70 7.71 23.53 -3.87
C ALA A 70 7.79 22.02 -4.13
N VAL A 71 7.55 21.23 -3.08
CA VAL A 71 7.34 19.78 -3.20
C VAL A 71 5.92 19.52 -3.70
N VAL A 72 5.81 18.84 -4.84
CA VAL A 72 4.56 18.62 -5.58
C VAL A 72 4.13 17.15 -5.66
N GLY A 73 4.93 16.24 -5.09
CA GLY A 73 4.58 14.84 -4.97
C GLY A 73 5.66 14.02 -4.27
N THR A 74 5.35 12.76 -4.01
CA THR A 74 6.22 11.82 -3.31
C THR A 74 6.04 10.40 -3.84
N CYS A 75 7.06 9.57 -3.68
CA CYS A 75 7.00 8.13 -3.92
C CYS A 75 7.98 7.41 -3.01
N GLY A 76 7.66 6.17 -2.65
CA GLY A 76 8.43 5.37 -1.69
C GLY A 76 8.78 3.99 -2.19
N ILE A 77 9.79 3.39 -1.55
CA ILE A 77 10.17 2.00 -1.68
C ILE A 77 10.50 1.48 -0.28
N GLU A 78 9.90 0.38 0.14
CA GLU A 78 10.36 -0.39 1.30
C GLU A 78 11.24 -1.54 0.81
N ALA A 79 12.45 -1.68 1.36
CA ALA A 79 13.42 -2.70 0.92
C ALA A 79 12.89 -4.12 1.18
N CYS A 80 12.35 -4.35 2.38
CA CYS A 80 11.57 -5.53 2.73
C CYS A 80 10.39 -5.12 3.63
N VAL A 81 9.18 -5.48 3.23
CA VAL A 81 8.01 -5.43 4.14
C VAL A 81 8.02 -6.65 5.06
N GLY A 82 7.24 -6.64 6.15
CA GLY A 82 7.09 -7.83 6.98
C GLY A 82 8.24 -8.14 7.94
N ILE A 83 9.24 -7.25 8.06
CA ILE A 83 10.44 -7.48 8.90
C ILE A 83 10.20 -7.10 10.36
N GLU A 84 9.65 -5.91 10.61
CA GLU A 84 9.37 -5.40 11.96
C GLU A 84 7.95 -5.75 12.40
N ASP A 85 6.99 -5.62 11.48
CA ASP A 85 5.58 -5.96 11.68
C ASP A 85 5.10 -6.91 10.58
N ALA A 86 4.14 -7.77 10.89
CA ALA A 86 3.57 -8.67 9.90
C ALA A 86 2.88 -7.93 8.74
N PHE A 87 3.13 -8.40 7.52
CA PHE A 87 2.48 -7.91 6.30
C PHE A 87 1.33 -8.84 5.90
N TYR A 88 0.15 -8.57 6.46
CA TYR A 88 -1.04 -9.38 6.22
C TYR A 88 -1.72 -9.07 4.89
N HIS A 89 -2.24 -10.10 4.24
CA HIS A 89 -3.12 -9.98 3.08
C HIS A 89 -4.10 -11.15 3.03
N TYR A 90 -5.15 -11.04 2.22
CA TYR A 90 -6.00 -12.18 1.88
C TYR A 90 -5.52 -12.82 0.57
N HIS A 91 -5.27 -14.13 0.60
CA HIS A 91 -5.11 -14.95 -0.59
C HIS A 91 -6.49 -15.41 -1.10
N LEU A 92 -6.81 -15.08 -2.36
CA LEU A 92 -8.02 -15.53 -3.04
C LEU A 92 -7.76 -16.90 -3.68
N GLY A 93 -8.25 -17.96 -3.04
CA GLY A 93 -8.13 -19.35 -3.48
C GLY A 93 -9.45 -19.92 -3.98
N LYS A 94 -9.42 -21.18 -4.43
CA LYS A 94 -10.60 -21.97 -4.80
C LYS A 94 -10.62 -23.29 -4.03
N VAL A 95 -11.81 -23.69 -3.59
CA VAL A 95 -12.09 -25.02 -3.04
C VAL A 95 -13.14 -25.72 -3.91
N VAL A 96 -12.95 -27.02 -4.14
CA VAL A 96 -13.87 -27.86 -4.89
C VAL A 96 -14.62 -28.78 -3.94
N HIS A 97 -15.95 -28.68 -3.95
CA HIS A 97 -16.85 -29.58 -3.26
C HIS A 97 -17.43 -30.56 -4.28
N ALA A 98 -16.99 -31.82 -4.21
CA ALA A 98 -17.46 -32.89 -5.08
C ALA A 98 -18.17 -33.97 -4.26
N SER A 99 -19.40 -34.31 -4.65
CA SER A 99 -20.13 -35.48 -4.15
C SER A 99 -20.47 -36.37 -5.33
N ARG A 100 -19.80 -37.53 -5.41
CA ARG A 100 -20.02 -38.51 -6.46
C ARG A 100 -21.43 -39.09 -6.42
N GLU A 101 -21.94 -39.35 -5.22
CA GLU A 101 -23.28 -39.91 -5.01
C GLU A 101 -24.39 -38.98 -5.52
N LEU A 102 -24.22 -37.68 -5.31
CA LEU A 102 -25.19 -36.66 -5.73
C LEU A 102 -24.90 -36.07 -7.12
N ASN A 103 -23.82 -36.52 -7.78
CA ASN A 103 -23.30 -35.92 -9.01
C ASN A 103 -23.13 -34.39 -8.92
N ILE A 104 -22.65 -33.90 -7.77
CA ILE A 104 -22.41 -32.47 -7.51
C ILE A 104 -20.92 -32.20 -7.65
N HIS A 105 -20.59 -31.11 -8.36
CA HIS A 105 -19.23 -30.58 -8.45
C HIS A 105 -19.28 -29.05 -8.43
N ASN A 106 -19.04 -28.46 -7.26
CA ASN A 106 -19.11 -27.03 -7.05
C ASN A 106 -17.73 -26.47 -6.73
N THR A 107 -17.30 -25.45 -7.48
CA THR A 107 -16.08 -24.69 -7.18
C THR A 107 -16.48 -23.39 -6.51
N VAL A 108 -15.90 -23.08 -5.35
CA VAL A 108 -16.19 -21.84 -4.61
C VAL A 108 -14.89 -21.12 -4.28
N GLU A 109 -14.92 -19.79 -4.32
CA GLU A 109 -13.78 -18.96 -3.94
C GLU A 109 -13.72 -18.75 -2.43
N ILE A 110 -12.51 -18.70 -1.89
CA ILE A 110 -12.24 -18.50 -0.47
C ILE A 110 -11.15 -17.45 -0.26
N LEU A 111 -11.24 -16.70 0.84
CA LEU A 111 -10.23 -15.75 1.29
C LEU A 111 -9.51 -16.35 2.50
N THR A 112 -8.21 -16.53 2.40
CA THR A 112 -7.36 -17.02 3.50
C THR A 112 -6.40 -15.92 3.93
N VAL A 113 -6.31 -15.65 5.23
CA VAL A 113 -5.34 -14.68 5.75
C VAL A 113 -3.94 -15.27 5.63
N CYS A 114 -3.03 -14.53 5.01
CA CYS A 114 -1.64 -14.91 4.78
C CYS A 114 -0.70 -13.75 5.13
N ASN A 115 0.59 -14.06 5.25
CA ASN A 115 1.68 -13.08 5.39
C ASN A 115 2.89 -13.42 4.49
N ASP A 116 2.61 -14.12 3.38
CA ASP A 116 3.59 -14.72 2.46
C ASP A 116 4.53 -13.72 1.77
N TYR A 117 4.21 -12.42 1.82
CA TYR A 117 5.03 -11.36 1.24
C TYR A 117 6.04 -10.74 2.22
N SER A 118 6.17 -11.31 3.42
CA SER A 118 7.21 -10.90 4.37
C SER A 118 8.60 -11.11 3.76
N GLY A 119 9.45 -10.08 3.85
CA GLY A 119 10.78 -10.08 3.24
C GLY A 119 10.81 -9.64 1.77
N ILE A 120 9.70 -9.18 1.18
CA ILE A 120 9.64 -8.76 -0.23
C ILE A 120 9.71 -7.23 -0.33
N SER A 121 10.33 -6.73 -1.39
CA SER A 121 10.38 -5.29 -1.68
C SER A 121 9.02 -4.76 -2.11
N GLU A 122 8.67 -3.56 -1.66
CA GLU A 122 7.41 -2.90 -1.99
C GLU A 122 7.66 -1.51 -2.57
N ILE A 123 6.97 -1.18 -3.66
CA ILE A 123 6.85 0.20 -4.13
C ILE A 123 5.56 0.82 -3.60
N CYS A 124 5.69 1.91 -2.84
CA CYS A 124 4.58 2.49 -2.08
C CYS A 124 4.53 4.02 -2.21
N THR A 125 3.61 4.66 -1.48
CA THR A 125 3.55 6.11 -1.25
C THR A 125 3.57 6.97 -2.53
N LEU A 126 3.05 6.49 -3.67
CA LEU A 126 3.02 7.26 -4.91
C LEU A 126 1.87 8.28 -4.88
N PHE A 127 2.21 9.56 -4.81
CA PHE A 127 1.24 10.65 -4.82
C PHE A 127 1.76 11.88 -5.58
N LEU A 128 0.88 12.49 -6.38
CA LEU A 128 1.08 13.82 -6.96
C LEU A 128 -0.08 14.73 -6.56
N ARG A 129 0.27 15.92 -6.07
CA ARG A 129 -0.67 16.99 -5.79
C ARG A 129 -1.36 17.40 -7.10
N GLU A 130 -2.64 17.77 -7.02
CA GLU A 130 -3.47 18.03 -8.20
C GLU A 130 -2.86 19.01 -9.21
N PRO A 131 -2.27 20.16 -8.80
CA PRO A 131 -1.67 21.10 -9.75
C PRO A 131 -0.53 20.52 -10.59
N ALA A 132 0.16 19.49 -10.06
CA ALA A 132 1.30 18.84 -10.70
C ALA A 132 0.93 17.59 -11.50
N ARG A 133 -0.36 17.23 -11.61
CA ARG A 133 -0.86 16.12 -12.44
C ARG A 133 -0.88 16.48 -13.93
N GLN A 134 0.26 16.97 -14.43
CA GLN A 134 0.51 17.21 -15.84
C GLN A 134 0.85 15.90 -16.57
N PRO A 135 0.71 15.85 -17.90
CA PRO A 135 1.07 14.67 -18.69
C PRO A 135 2.48 14.15 -18.34
N ASN A 136 2.60 12.82 -18.19
CA ASN A 136 3.84 12.10 -17.85
C ASN A 136 4.45 12.36 -16.46
N MET A 137 3.96 13.31 -15.65
CA MET A 137 4.55 13.55 -14.31
C MET A 137 4.36 12.35 -13.38
N GLY A 138 3.18 11.73 -13.39
CA GLY A 138 2.94 10.51 -12.60
C GLY A 138 3.83 9.35 -13.04
N ARG A 139 4.06 9.22 -14.35
CA ARG A 139 4.97 8.22 -14.92
C ARG A 139 6.41 8.49 -14.49
N PHE A 140 6.86 9.74 -14.58
CA PHE A 140 8.21 10.14 -14.18
C PHE A 140 8.45 9.84 -12.70
N LEU A 141 7.51 10.25 -11.83
CA LEU A 141 7.57 9.96 -10.40
C LEU A 141 7.55 8.45 -10.10
N SER A 142 6.71 7.68 -10.78
CA SER A 142 6.66 6.23 -10.59
C SER A 142 7.97 5.54 -11.02
N LYS A 143 8.51 5.92 -12.19
CA LYS A 143 9.69 5.31 -12.83
C LYS A 143 10.97 5.47 -12.03
N VAL A 144 11.12 6.56 -11.26
CA VAL A 144 12.32 6.79 -10.45
C VAL A 144 12.58 5.64 -9.48
N ARG A 145 11.51 5.00 -8.97
CA ARG A 145 11.62 3.87 -8.05
C ARG A 145 12.29 2.67 -8.72
N PHE A 146 11.86 2.36 -9.94
CA PHE A 146 12.45 1.28 -10.74
C PHE A 146 13.88 1.59 -11.17
N LEU A 147 14.17 2.84 -11.54
CA LEU A 147 15.54 3.26 -11.86
C LEU A 147 16.47 3.14 -10.64
N PHE A 148 16.00 3.54 -9.46
CA PHE A 148 16.75 3.40 -8.22
C PHE A 148 16.99 1.93 -7.86
N MET A 149 15.96 1.07 -7.98
CA MET A 149 16.12 -0.37 -7.77
C MET A 149 17.09 -1.00 -8.77
N ALA A 150 17.05 -0.58 -10.05
CA ALA A 150 17.93 -1.09 -11.08
C ALA A 150 19.40 -0.70 -10.86
N GLU A 151 19.67 0.51 -10.38
CA GLU A 151 21.02 0.99 -10.04
C GLU A 151 21.56 0.33 -8.76
N HIS A 152 20.68 0.02 -7.81
CA HIS A 152 21.05 -0.49 -6.49
C HIS A 152 20.44 -1.85 -6.17
N GLN A 153 20.55 -2.82 -7.09
CA GLN A 153 19.87 -4.12 -7.00
C GLN A 153 20.08 -4.86 -5.68
N HIS A 154 21.29 -4.79 -5.11
CA HIS A 154 21.65 -5.42 -3.83
C HIS A 154 20.83 -4.92 -2.62
N ARG A 155 20.10 -3.81 -2.77
CA ARG A 155 19.23 -3.21 -1.74
C ARG A 155 17.79 -3.70 -1.79
N PHE A 156 17.46 -4.57 -2.75
CA PHE A 156 16.09 -5.01 -3.03
C PHE A 156 16.05 -6.50 -3.32
N THR A 157 14.85 -7.06 -3.31
CA THR A 157 14.57 -8.46 -3.65
C THR A 157 14.15 -8.59 -5.11
N ASP A 158 14.29 -9.80 -5.67
CA ASP A 158 13.95 -10.09 -7.06
C ASP A 158 12.45 -9.90 -7.37
N ARG A 159 11.60 -10.01 -6.36
CA ARG A 159 10.16 -9.78 -6.46
C ARG A 159 9.81 -8.44 -5.86
N VAL A 160 9.04 -7.64 -6.59
CA VAL A 160 8.52 -6.36 -6.11
C VAL A 160 7.00 -6.43 -6.09
N ILE A 161 6.39 -5.93 -5.02
CA ILE A 161 4.94 -5.82 -4.88
C ILE A 161 4.51 -4.35 -4.78
N ALA A 162 3.23 -4.10 -5.00
CA ALA A 162 2.59 -2.82 -4.72
C ALA A 162 1.24 -3.08 -4.07
N GLU A 163 1.04 -2.64 -2.83
CA GLU A 163 -0.28 -2.63 -2.22
C GLU A 163 -1.05 -1.40 -2.69
N MET A 164 -2.20 -1.62 -3.33
CA MET A 164 -2.98 -0.57 -3.95
C MET A 164 -4.25 -0.33 -3.13
N ARG A 165 -4.47 0.93 -2.73
CA ARG A 165 -5.67 1.33 -1.98
C ARG A 165 -6.94 0.79 -2.65
N GLY A 166 -7.70 0.02 -1.88
CA GLY A 166 -8.96 -0.61 -2.30
C GLY A 166 -10.15 0.35 -2.33
N VAL A 167 -11.31 -0.17 -2.71
CA VAL A 167 -12.54 0.63 -2.84
C VAL A 167 -13.00 1.16 -1.49
N SER A 168 -13.23 2.48 -1.43
CA SER A 168 -13.88 3.21 -0.36
C SER A 168 -14.66 4.38 -0.96
N ASP A 169 -15.73 4.84 -0.32
CA ASP A 169 -16.39 6.10 -0.69
C ASP A 169 -15.72 7.33 -0.06
N GLU A 170 -16.27 8.52 -0.34
CA GLU A 170 -15.78 9.80 0.19
C GLU A 170 -15.92 9.92 1.72
N ASN A 171 -16.80 9.14 2.33
CA ASN A 171 -16.99 9.07 3.78
C ASN A 171 -16.09 8.02 4.42
N GLY A 172 -15.19 7.38 3.66
CA GLY A 172 -14.32 6.32 4.15
C GLY A 172 -15.05 5.00 4.37
N ARG A 173 -16.17 4.73 3.71
CA ARG A 173 -16.85 3.43 3.79
C ARG A 173 -16.31 2.49 2.73
N SER A 174 -15.74 1.36 3.16
CA SER A 174 -15.31 0.30 2.26
C SER A 174 -16.31 -0.86 2.31
N PRO A 175 -16.96 -1.24 1.18
CA PRO A 175 -17.92 -2.35 1.17
C PRO A 175 -17.33 -3.68 1.68
N PHE A 176 -16.04 -3.91 1.40
CA PHE A 176 -15.33 -5.09 1.89
C PHE A 176 -15.11 -5.01 3.40
N TRP A 177 -14.68 -3.85 3.91
CA TRP A 177 -14.49 -3.65 5.35
C TRP A 177 -15.80 -3.71 6.12
N GLU A 178 -16.89 -3.10 5.64
CA GLU A 178 -18.19 -3.12 6.33
C GLU A 178 -18.66 -4.56 6.64
N TRP A 179 -18.37 -5.50 5.74
CA TRP A 179 -18.67 -6.90 5.99
C TRP A 179 -17.75 -7.48 7.07
N LEU A 180 -16.45 -7.19 7.07
CA LEU A 180 -15.52 -7.64 8.12
C LEU A 180 -15.83 -7.00 9.49
N GLU A 181 -16.13 -5.71 9.50
CA GLU A 181 -16.53 -4.94 10.68
C GLU A 181 -17.72 -5.60 11.38
N LYS A 182 -18.80 -5.87 10.63
CA LYS A 182 -20.01 -6.47 11.17
C LYS A 182 -19.80 -7.87 11.77
N HIS A 183 -18.87 -8.66 11.22
CA HIS A 183 -18.75 -10.07 11.58
C HIS A 183 -17.55 -10.39 12.48
N PHE A 184 -16.52 -9.54 12.52
CA PHE A 184 -15.26 -9.83 13.24
C PHE A 184 -14.72 -8.65 14.07
N PHE A 185 -14.68 -7.43 13.51
CA PHE A 185 -13.87 -6.36 14.10
C PHE A 185 -14.63 -5.39 14.99
N SER A 186 -15.92 -5.12 14.73
CA SER A 186 -16.70 -4.09 15.45
C SER A 186 -15.99 -2.72 15.55
N MET A 187 -15.16 -2.37 14.55
CA MET A 187 -14.43 -1.11 14.41
C MET A 187 -14.60 -0.57 12.99
N ASP A 188 -14.86 0.73 12.87
CA ASP A 188 -15.05 1.39 11.57
C ASP A 188 -13.76 1.43 10.73
N PHE A 189 -13.92 1.59 9.42
CA PHE A 189 -12.79 1.60 8.49
C PHE A 189 -11.78 2.73 8.76
N PRO A 190 -12.19 4.00 8.98
CA PRO A 190 -11.23 5.07 9.28
C PRO A 190 -10.37 4.79 10.52
N THR A 191 -10.94 4.20 11.57
CA THR A 191 -10.21 3.83 12.78
C THR A 191 -9.16 2.75 12.47
N VAL A 192 -9.57 1.70 11.75
CA VAL A 192 -8.67 0.60 11.35
C VAL A 192 -7.59 1.06 10.40
N ASP A 193 -7.92 1.92 9.45
CA ASP A 193 -6.99 2.54 8.50
C ASP A 193 -5.93 3.35 9.23
N TYR A 194 -6.34 4.18 10.20
CA TYR A 194 -5.43 4.93 11.06
C TYR A 194 -4.55 4.01 11.90
N LEU A 195 -5.13 3.03 12.62
CA LEU A 195 -4.37 2.07 13.44
C LEU A 195 -3.34 1.29 12.63
N THR A 196 -3.72 0.86 11.43
CA THR A 196 -2.84 0.17 10.48
C THR A 196 -1.73 1.10 9.99
N GLY A 197 -2.07 2.34 9.61
CA GLY A 197 -1.11 3.35 9.17
C GLY A 197 -0.09 3.70 10.25
N ILE A 198 -0.50 3.71 11.53
CA ILE A 198 0.44 3.94 12.64
C ILE A 198 1.27 2.72 13.06
N GLY A 199 1.15 1.60 12.34
CA GLY A 199 1.89 0.37 12.60
C GLY A 199 1.29 -0.50 13.71
N ASN A 200 0.16 -0.10 14.31
CA ASN A 200 -0.53 -0.95 15.29
C ASN A 200 -1.33 -2.03 14.56
N LYS A 201 -0.67 -3.11 14.13
CA LYS A 201 -1.31 -4.22 13.40
C LYS A 201 -1.67 -5.41 14.29
N VAL A 202 -1.46 -5.31 15.60
CA VAL A 202 -1.72 -6.41 16.56
C VAL A 202 -3.19 -6.81 16.54
N PHE A 203 -4.09 -5.82 16.48
CA PHE A 203 -5.54 -6.07 16.42
C PHE A 203 -5.95 -6.90 15.19
N ILE A 204 -5.23 -6.78 14.07
CA ILE A 204 -5.48 -7.58 12.87
C ILE A 204 -5.25 -9.05 13.19
N ALA A 205 -4.12 -9.38 13.81
CA ALA A 205 -3.80 -10.75 14.19
C ALA A 205 -4.80 -11.33 15.23
N GLU A 206 -5.29 -10.49 16.14
CA GLU A 206 -6.19 -10.89 17.22
C GLU A 206 -7.64 -11.10 16.74
N LEU A 207 -8.11 -10.28 15.79
CA LEU A 207 -9.51 -10.24 15.35
C LEU A 207 -9.77 -10.93 14.00
N MET A 208 -8.73 -11.16 13.19
CA MET A 208 -8.93 -11.81 11.90
C MET A 208 -9.43 -13.26 12.04
N PRO A 209 -10.33 -13.71 11.13
CA PRO A 209 -10.76 -15.09 11.09
C PRO A 209 -9.59 -16.03 10.79
N LYS A 210 -9.41 -17.04 11.64
CA LYS A 210 -8.35 -18.06 11.51
C LYS A 210 -8.60 -19.05 10.37
N TYR A 211 -9.83 -19.15 9.89
CA TYR A 211 -10.24 -20.09 8.85
C TYR A 211 -10.66 -19.34 7.58
N PRO A 212 -10.56 -19.99 6.40
CA PRO A 212 -10.92 -19.36 5.15
C PRO A 212 -12.37 -18.86 5.14
N ILE A 213 -12.59 -17.67 4.60
CA ILE A 213 -13.91 -17.09 4.41
C ILE A 213 -14.38 -17.43 3.01
N TYR A 214 -15.53 -18.08 2.89
CA TYR A 214 -16.16 -18.29 1.60
C TYR A 214 -16.64 -16.97 1.00
N VAL A 215 -16.17 -16.64 -0.20
CA VAL A 215 -16.49 -15.37 -0.88
C VAL A 215 -18.00 -15.22 -1.08
N ASN A 216 -18.72 -16.31 -1.37
CA ASN A 216 -20.17 -16.26 -1.56
C ASN A 216 -20.97 -15.93 -0.28
N LEU A 217 -20.35 -15.95 0.91
CA LEU A 217 -20.96 -15.50 2.17
C LEU A 217 -20.83 -13.99 2.40
N LEU A 218 -19.98 -13.31 1.61
CA LEU A 218 -19.85 -11.86 1.66
C LEU A 218 -21.10 -11.20 1.07
N SER A 219 -21.34 -9.94 1.42
CA SER A 219 -22.33 -9.13 0.71
C SER A 219 -21.96 -9.00 -0.78
N GLN A 220 -22.93 -8.84 -1.67
CA GLN A 220 -22.66 -8.67 -3.10
C GLN A 220 -21.73 -7.47 -3.37
N ALA A 221 -21.85 -6.40 -2.59
CA ALA A 221 -20.97 -5.24 -2.67
C ALA A 221 -19.53 -5.56 -2.23
N ALA A 222 -19.34 -6.33 -1.16
CA ALA A 222 -18.03 -6.77 -0.71
C ALA A 222 -17.36 -7.71 -1.73
N GLN A 223 -18.13 -8.65 -2.31
CA GLN A 223 -17.65 -9.53 -3.38
C GLN A 223 -17.17 -8.71 -4.59
N ALA A 224 -17.96 -7.73 -5.02
CA ALA A 224 -17.62 -6.86 -6.16
C ALA A 224 -16.38 -5.98 -5.92
N ALA A 225 -16.04 -5.71 -4.65
CA ALA A 225 -14.87 -4.91 -4.28
C ALA A 225 -13.55 -5.70 -4.26
N ILE A 226 -13.59 -7.05 -4.23
CA ILE A 226 -12.38 -7.90 -4.20
C ILE A 226 -11.54 -7.64 -5.46
N GLY A 227 -10.25 -7.34 -5.25
CA GLY A 227 -9.30 -7.06 -6.34
C GLY A 227 -9.56 -5.75 -7.10
N LYS A 228 -10.43 -4.86 -6.59
CA LYS A 228 -10.67 -3.54 -7.18
C LYS A 228 -9.94 -2.45 -6.40
N VAL A 229 -9.35 -1.51 -7.13
CA VAL A 229 -8.68 -0.34 -6.57
C VAL A 229 -9.62 0.87 -6.50
N HIS A 230 -9.33 1.79 -5.59
CA HIS A 230 -10.00 3.08 -5.50
C HIS A 230 -9.91 3.88 -6.81
N ASP A 231 -10.90 4.73 -7.10
CA ASP A 231 -10.90 5.55 -8.32
C ASP A 231 -9.66 6.45 -8.44
N LYS A 232 -9.24 7.07 -7.34
CA LYS A 232 -7.99 7.85 -7.25
C LYS A 232 -6.72 7.01 -7.47
N THR A 233 -6.79 5.68 -7.35
CA THR A 233 -5.67 4.75 -7.50
C THR A 233 -5.57 4.16 -8.91
N LYS A 234 -6.66 4.15 -9.69
CA LYS A 234 -6.68 3.63 -11.07
C LYS A 234 -5.55 4.18 -11.96
N PRO A 235 -5.19 5.48 -11.93
CA PRO A 235 -4.08 5.99 -12.74
C PRO A 235 -2.73 5.37 -12.35
N ALA A 236 -2.49 5.14 -11.05
CA ALA A 236 -1.27 4.50 -10.57
C ALA A 236 -1.21 3.02 -10.97
N LEU A 237 -2.35 2.31 -10.91
CA LEU A 237 -2.43 0.92 -11.38
C LEU A 237 -2.08 0.81 -12.86
N ALA A 238 -2.66 1.67 -13.71
CA ALA A 238 -2.39 1.69 -15.15
C ALA A 238 -0.92 2.07 -15.50
N LEU A 239 -0.20 2.74 -14.59
CA LEU A 239 1.24 2.93 -14.74
C LEU A 239 2.00 1.63 -14.48
N LEU A 240 1.64 0.90 -13.42
CA LEU A 240 2.30 -0.36 -13.05
C LEU A 240 2.02 -1.48 -14.06
N GLU A 241 0.79 -1.61 -14.57
CA GLU A 241 0.45 -2.60 -15.60
C GLU A 241 1.27 -2.44 -16.90
N LYS A 242 1.86 -1.27 -17.15
CA LYS A 242 2.74 -1.02 -18.30
C LYS A 242 4.20 -1.40 -18.04
N GLU A 243 4.55 -1.71 -16.80
CA GLU A 243 5.90 -2.10 -16.38
C GLU A 243 6.11 -3.62 -16.40
N GLY A 244 5.03 -4.39 -16.49
CA GLY A 244 5.01 -5.86 -16.38
C GLY A 244 4.30 -6.31 -15.11
#